data_AF-A0A7U9S6Q2-F1
#
_entry.id   AF-A0A7U9S6Q2-F1
#
_cell.length_a   1.000
_cell.length_b   1.000
_cell.length_c   1.000
_cell.angle_alpha   90.00
_cell.angle_beta   90.00
_cell.angle_gamma   90.00
#
_symmetry.space_group_name_H-M   'P 1'
#
loop_
_entity.id
_entity.type
_entity.pdbx_description
1 polymer ?
#
loop_
_entity_poly.entity_id
_entity_poly.type
_entity_poly.pdbx_seq_one_letter_code
_entity_poly.pdbx_strand_id
1 'polypeptide(L)'
;MRYDGNTDKVIDLIKHAMIDTRTQQKDIVDKTGLNKGTISNFLNYKSSNPTLDTLRMYCDAMGCDLIIDIVPRVKEIEDNNQC
;
A
#
# COMPACT_ATOMS: atom_id res chain seq x y z
N MET A 1 4.72 7.81 -3.83
CA MET A 1 4.03 8.45 -2.67
C MET A 1 4.99 8.49 -1.50
N ARG A 2 5.08 9.61 -0.76
CA ARG A 2 5.77 9.62 0.54
C ARG A 2 4.80 9.12 1.61
N TYR A 3 5.19 8.10 2.35
CA TYR A 3 4.37 7.57 3.44
C TYR A 3 4.37 8.53 4.63
N ASP A 4 3.18 8.88 5.12
CA ASP A 4 2.93 9.82 6.22
C ASP A 4 2.29 9.13 7.45
N GLY A 5 2.24 7.80 7.47
CA GLY A 5 1.57 7.03 8.50
C GLY A 5 0.09 6.73 8.22
N ASN A 6 -0.48 7.27 7.12
CA ASN A 6 -1.84 6.95 6.72
C ASN A 6 -1.88 5.65 5.89
N THR A 7 -2.41 4.59 6.50
CA THR A 7 -2.58 3.28 5.87
C THR A 7 -3.63 3.26 4.76
N ASP A 8 -4.59 4.18 4.76
CA ASP A 8 -5.64 4.23 3.75
C ASP A 8 -5.07 4.53 2.37
N LYS A 9 -4.04 5.38 2.31
CA LYS A 9 -3.32 5.66 1.05
C LYS A 9 -2.62 4.42 0.49
N VAL A 10 -2.16 3.51 1.36
CA VAL A 10 -1.58 2.23 0.95
C VAL A 10 -2.66 1.31 0.40
N ILE A 11 -3.83 1.27 1.05
CA ILE A 11 -4.99 0.50 0.57
C ILE A 11 -5.46 1.01 -0.79
N ASP A 12 -5.49 2.33 -0.99
CA ASP A 12 -5.83 2.95 -2.27
C ASP A 12 -4.86 2.56 -3.38
N LEU A 13 -3.55 2.53 -3.10
CA LEU A 13 -2.55 2.04 -4.05
C LEU A 13 -2.82 0.59 -4.47
N ILE A 14 -3.17 -0.29 -3.53
CA ILE A 14 -3.52 -1.67 -3.85
C ILE A 14 -4.79 -1.72 -4.70
N LYS A 15 -5.83 -0.94 -4.38
CA LYS A 15 -7.06 -0.88 -5.19
C LYS A 15 -6.81 -0.40 -6.61
N HIS A 16 -5.96 0.61 -6.78
CA HIS A 16 -5.57 1.09 -8.11
C HIS A 16 -4.83 -0.01 -8.88
N ALA A 17 -3.86 -0.67 -8.25
CA ALA A 17 -3.17 -1.80 -8.87
C ALA A 17 -4.11 -2.95 -9.25
N MET A 18 -5.16 -3.23 -8.46
CA MET A 18 -6.18 -4.21 -8.81
C MET A 18 -6.93 -3.85 -10.09
N ILE A 19 -7.26 -2.56 -10.28
CA ILE A 19 -7.92 -2.06 -11.50
C ILE A 19 -6.97 -2.20 -12.70
N ASP A 20 -5.73 -1.76 -12.56
CA ASP A 20 -4.74 -1.76 -13.63
C ASP A 20 -4.40 -3.18 -14.11
N THR A 21 -4.30 -4.12 -13.17
CA THR A 21 -4.02 -5.54 -13.45
C THR A 21 -5.26 -6.36 -13.76
N ARG A 22 -6.46 -5.77 -13.68
CA ARG A 22 -7.78 -6.45 -13.79
C ARG A 22 -7.93 -7.62 -12.80
N THR A 23 -7.28 -7.52 -11.64
CA THR A 23 -7.33 -8.53 -10.58
C THR A 23 -8.56 -8.30 -9.71
N GLN A 24 -9.39 -9.32 -9.53
CA GLN A 24 -10.53 -9.26 -8.63
C GLN A 24 -10.14 -9.71 -7.23
N GLN A 25 -10.95 -9.33 -6.23
CA GLN A 25 -10.75 -9.77 -4.85
C GLN A 25 -10.67 -11.29 -4.70
N LYS A 26 -11.45 -12.04 -5.50
CA LYS A 26 -11.40 -13.51 -5.51
C LYS A 26 -10.03 -14.03 -5.95
N ASP A 27 -9.38 -13.37 -6.90
CA ASP A 27 -8.10 -13.82 -7.45
C ASP A 27 -6.99 -13.63 -6.40
N ILE A 28 -7.10 -12.56 -5.60
CA ILE A 28 -6.22 -12.35 -4.45
C ILE A 28 -6.50 -13.40 -3.36
N VAL A 29 -7.75 -13.71 -3.06
CA VAL A 29 -8.10 -14.82 -2.12
C VAL A 29 -7.45 -16.12 -2.58
N ASP A 30 -7.63 -16.48 -3.86
CA ASP A 30 -7.17 -17.75 -4.42
C ASP A 30 -5.65 -17.85 -4.44
N LYS A 31 -4.94 -16.75 -4.72
CA LYS A 31 -3.47 -16.73 -4.78
C LYS A 31 -2.78 -16.59 -3.42
N THR A 32 -3.40 -15.88 -2.49
CA THR A 32 -2.82 -15.63 -1.15
C THR A 32 -3.19 -16.69 -0.12
N GLY A 33 -4.26 -17.45 -0.37
CA GLY A 33 -4.80 -18.42 0.59
C GLY A 33 -5.44 -17.78 1.83
N LEU A 34 -5.53 -16.44 1.86
CA LEU A 34 -6.20 -15.73 2.94
C LEU A 34 -7.71 -15.89 2.85
N ASN A 35 -8.38 -15.83 4.00
CA ASN A 35 -9.84 -15.83 3.99
C ASN A 35 -10.38 -14.53 3.36
N LYS A 36 -11.54 -14.63 2.70
CA LYS A 36 -12.24 -13.51 2.05
C LYS A 36 -12.52 -12.34 3.01
N GLY A 37 -12.78 -12.65 4.29
CA GLY A 37 -13.05 -11.65 5.33
C GLY A 37 -11.84 -10.75 5.61
N THR A 38 -10.64 -11.32 5.67
CA THR A 38 -9.38 -10.59 5.88
C THR A 38 -9.13 -9.61 4.73
N ILE A 39 -9.26 -10.08 3.49
CA ILE A 39 -9.09 -9.21 2.32
C ILE A 39 -10.19 -8.14 2.26
N SER A 40 -11.44 -8.50 2.57
CA SER A 40 -12.55 -7.54 2.62
C SER A 40 -12.34 -6.47 3.68
N ASN A 41 -11.88 -6.84 4.88
CA ASN A 41 -11.60 -5.89 5.95
C ASN A 41 -10.44 -4.97 5.56
N PHE A 42 -9.41 -5.50 4.91
CA PHE A 42 -8.31 -4.70 4.38
C PHE A 42 -8.79 -3.69 3.32
N LEU A 43 -9.52 -4.15 2.30
CA LEU A 43 -10.01 -3.28 1.22
C LEU A 43 -11.09 -2.28 1.69
N ASN A 44 -11.74 -2.52 2.82
CA ASN A 44 -12.72 -1.60 3.40
C ASN A 44 -12.15 -0.73 4.52
N TYR A 45 -10.83 -0.55 4.59
CA TYR A 45 -10.15 0.32 5.58
C TYR A 45 -10.41 -0.08 7.05
N LYS A 46 -10.75 -1.34 7.31
CA LYS A 46 -11.01 -1.87 8.65
C LYS A 46 -9.77 -2.50 9.30
N SER A 47 -8.70 -2.72 8.53
CA SER A 47 -7.42 -3.21 9.04
C SER A 47 -6.45 -2.03 9.12
N SER A 48 -5.92 -1.77 10.32
CA SER A 48 -5.25 -0.50 10.60
C SER A 48 -3.73 -0.52 10.43
N ASN A 49 -3.08 -1.62 10.01
CA ASN A 49 -1.64 -1.67 9.75
C ASN A 49 -1.24 -2.93 8.96
N PRO A 50 -1.22 -2.90 7.62
CA PRO A 50 -0.66 -4.01 6.85
C PRO A 50 0.84 -4.13 7.08
N THR A 51 1.33 -5.35 7.28
CA THR A 51 2.78 -5.61 7.30
C THR A 51 3.34 -5.53 5.90
N LEU A 52 4.65 -5.31 5.76
CA LEU A 52 5.33 -5.35 4.46
C LEU A 52 5.13 -6.70 3.76
N ASP A 53 5.14 -7.80 4.51
CA ASP A 53 4.86 -9.15 3.98
C ASP A 53 3.44 -9.26 3.41
N THR A 54 2.47 -8.64 4.07
CA THR A 54 1.07 -8.62 3.61
C THR A 54 0.95 -7.84 2.30
N LEU A 55 1.61 -6.68 2.22
CA LEU A 55 1.63 -5.88 0.99
C LEU A 55 2.31 -6.62 -0.15
N ARG A 56 3.46 -7.24 0.11
CA ARG A 56 4.18 -8.05 -0.87
C ARG A 56 3.30 -9.18 -1.39
N MET A 57 2.64 -9.92 -0.50
CA MET A 57 1.75 -11.01 -0.88
C MET A 57 0.58 -10.55 -1.76
N TYR A 58 0.01 -9.37 -1.50
CA TYR A 58 -1.00 -8.79 -2.38
C TYR A 58 -0.43 -8.37 -3.74
N CYS A 59 0.76 -7.77 -3.75
CA CYS A 59 1.47 -7.43 -4.99
C CYS A 59 1.75 -8.69 -5.83
N ASP A 60 2.30 -9.74 -5.23
CA ASP A 60 2.57 -11.03 -5.87
C ASP A 60 1.27 -11.64 -6.46
N ALA A 61 0.16 -11.54 -5.73
CA ALA A 61 -1.14 -12.00 -6.20
C ALA A 61 -1.66 -11.21 -7.41
N MET A 62 -1.37 -9.91 -7.48
CA MET A 62 -1.71 -9.05 -8.62
C MET A 62 -0.70 -9.17 -9.77
N GLY A 63 0.45 -9.83 -9.56
CA GLY A 63 1.55 -9.85 -10.52
C GLY A 63 2.33 -8.52 -10.57
N CYS A 64 2.37 -7.80 -9.45
CA CYS A 64 3.08 -6.54 -9.28
C CYS A 64 4.31 -6.72 -8.40
N ASP A 65 5.33 -5.89 -8.62
CA ASP A 65 6.47 -5.79 -7.70
C ASP A 65 6.23 -4.72 -6.63
N LEU A 66 6.47 -5.05 -5.36
CA LEU A 66 6.47 -4.07 -4.27
C LEU A 66 7.84 -3.38 -4.19
N ILE A 67 7.91 -2.11 -4.63
CA ILE A 67 9.12 -1.29 -4.55
C ILE A 67 9.00 -0.31 -3.38
N ILE A 68 10.01 -0.30 -2.50
CA ILE A 68 10.12 0.62 -1.35
C ILE A 68 11.46 1.35 -1.48
N ASP A 69 11.43 2.67 -1.30
CA ASP A 69 12.60 3.53 -1.36
C ASP A 69 12.78 4.30 -0.04
N ILE A 70 14.03 4.50 0.38
CA ILE A 70 14.41 5.22 1.60
C ILE A 70 15.18 6.48 1.21
N VAL A 71 14.51 7.62 1.38
CA VAL A 71 15.07 8.93 1.01
C VAL A 71 15.49 9.75 2.24
N PRO A 72 16.62 10.46 2.22
CA PRO A 72 16.99 11.41 3.27
C PRO A 72 15.91 12.47 3.48
N ARG A 73 15.70 12.91 4.72
CA ARG A 73 14.82 14.05 4.99
C ARG A 73 15.48 15.33 4.47
N VAL A 74 14.81 16.03 3.56
CA VAL A 74 15.18 17.40 3.19
C VAL A 74 14.93 18.28 4.43
N LYS A 75 15.98 18.92 4.96
CA LYS A 75 15.80 20.04 5.89
C LYS A 75 15.41 21.24 5.03
N GLU A 76 14.23 21.79 5.23
CA GLU A 76 13.93 23.11 4.69
C GLU A 76 14.94 24.09 5.33
N ILE A 77 15.76 24.73 4.50
CA ILE A 77 16.59 25.84 4.95
C ILE A 77 15.60 26.99 5.12
N GLU A 78 15.27 27.33 6.37
CA GLU A 78 14.59 28.58 6.67
C GLU A 78 15.58 29.72 6.35
N ASP A 79 15.45 30.29 5.16
CA ASP A 79 16.08 31.57 4.80
C ASP A 79 15.47 32.67 5.68
N ASN A 80 15.94 32.77 6.92
CA ASN A 80 15.75 33.95 7.76
C ASN A 80 16.55 35.11 7.16
N ASN A 81 16.00 35.74 6.13
CA ASN A 81 16.42 37.07 5.69
C ASN A 81 16.08 38.08 6.79
N GLN A 82 16.98 38.23 7.77
CA GLN A 82 17.09 39.46 8.55
C GLN A 82 17.79 40.51 7.68
N CYS A 83 17.01 41.42 7.12
CA CYS A 83 17.47 42.77 6.80
C CYS A 83 17.40 43.64 8.04
#